data_AF-A0A7X7RNM4-F1
#
_entry.id   AF-A0A7X7RNM4-F1
#
_cell.length_a   1.000
_cell.length_b   1.000
_cell.length_c   1.000
_cell.angle_alpha   90.00
_cell.angle_beta   90.00
_cell.angle_gamma   90.00
#
_symmetry.space_group_name_H-M   'P 1'
#
loop_
_entity.id
_entity.type
_entity.pdbx_description
1 polymer ?
#
loop_
_entity_poly.entity_id
_entity_poly.type
_entity_poly.pdbx_seq_one_letter_code
_entity_poly.pdbx_strand_id
1 'polypeptide(L)'
;MKCPLCEKETSGKVVTYTTQIATAQGEYIRRRRKCPKCGGRWWTYEVSESDWRILEAFRAQTAAAAIALAAQAPEPEPAKPKYKF
;
A
#
# COMPACT_ATOMS: atom_id res chain seq x y z
N MET A 1 20.14 4.53 -1.50
CA MET A 1 19.00 4.57 -2.45
C MET A 1 19.43 5.25 -3.74
N LYS A 2 19.03 4.71 -4.89
CA LYS A 2 19.41 5.19 -6.23
C LYS A 2 18.61 6.45 -6.58
N CYS A 3 19.24 7.47 -7.18
CA CYS A 3 18.50 8.65 -7.65
C CYS A 3 17.69 8.26 -8.90
N PRO A 4 16.38 8.56 -8.98
CA PRO A 4 15.57 8.23 -10.15
C PRO A 4 15.90 9.08 -11.39
N LEU A 5 16.68 10.16 -11.24
CA LEU A 5 16.99 11.09 -12.33
C LEU A 5 18.35 10.83 -12.98
N CYS A 6 19.37 10.54 -12.17
CA CYS A 6 20.73 10.32 -12.67
C CYS A 6 21.24 8.91 -12.43
N GLU A 7 20.42 8.05 -11.82
CA GLU A 7 20.73 6.65 -11.55
C GLU A 7 21.98 6.39 -10.69
N LYS A 8 22.62 7.43 -10.16
CA LYS A 8 23.76 7.27 -9.28
C LYS A 8 23.27 6.93 -7.87
N GLU A 9 24.04 6.09 -7.18
CA GLU A 9 23.82 5.87 -5.75
C GLU A 9 23.91 7.19 -5.00
N THR A 10 22.85 7.46 -4.24
CA THR A 10 22.77 8.65 -3.41
C THR A 10 23.02 8.23 -1.96
N SER A 11 24.21 8.55 -1.45
CA SER A 11 24.55 8.51 -0.04
C SER A 11 24.17 9.87 0.58
N GLY A 12 23.20 9.86 1.50
CA GLY A 12 22.73 11.08 2.19
C GLY A 12 21.27 11.42 1.90
N LYS A 13 20.46 11.42 2.96
CA LYS A 13 19.09 11.95 2.95
C LYS A 13 19.15 13.48 3.08
N VAL A 14 19.09 14.22 1.98
CA VAL A 14 18.79 15.67 2.04
C VAL A 14 17.28 15.84 1.84
N VAL A 15 16.53 15.60 2.92
CA VAL A 15 15.09 15.91 2.96
C VAL A 15 14.98 17.42 3.05
N THR A 16 14.48 18.05 1.97
CA THR A 16 14.38 19.51 1.90
C THR A 16 13.07 20.02 2.48
N TYR A 17 12.03 19.18 2.46
CA TYR A 17 10.69 19.53 2.89
C TYR A 17 9.90 18.27 3.21
N THR A 18 9.14 18.30 4.31
CA THR A 18 8.26 17.22 4.75
C THR A 18 6.87 17.81 4.94
N THR A 19 5.86 17.19 4.34
CA THR A 19 4.46 17.59 4.49
C THR A 19 3.63 16.36 4.83
N GLN A 20 2.82 16.47 5.87
CA GLN A 20 1.74 15.54 6.14
C GLN A 20 0.55 15.96 5.28
N ILE A 21 0.04 15.05 4.47
CA ILE A 21 -1.13 15.30 3.64
C ILE A 21 -2.21 14.35 4.13
N ALA A 22 -3.21 14.91 4.82
CA ALA A 22 -4.41 14.19 5.18
C ALA A 22 -5.32 14.11 3.96
N THR A 23 -5.66 12.89 3.54
CA THR A 23 -6.68 12.63 2.51
C THR A 23 -7.79 11.76 3.06
N ALA A 24 -8.90 11.68 2.33
CA ALA A 24 -9.99 10.74 2.61
C ALA A 24 -9.55 9.25 2.67
N GLN A 25 -8.33 8.92 2.22
CA GLN A 25 -7.75 7.57 2.20
C GLN A 25 -6.63 7.36 3.24
N GLY A 26 -6.28 8.38 4.04
CA GLY A 26 -5.20 8.32 5.04
C GLY A 26 -4.26 9.54 5.04
N GLU A 27 -3.33 9.57 6.00
CA GLU A 27 -2.27 10.57 6.17
C GLU A 27 -0.92 10.08 5.61
N TYR A 28 -0.56 10.55 4.42
CA TYR A 28 0.75 10.24 3.84
C TYR A 28 1.78 11.35 4.07
N ILE A 29 3.01 10.92 4.37
CA ILE A 29 4.17 11.80 4.50
C ILE A 29 4.79 11.95 3.12
N ARG A 30 4.65 13.14 2.55
CA ARG A 30 5.33 13.51 1.30
C ARG A 30 6.64 14.20 1.63
N ARG A 31 7.76 13.64 1.17
CA ARG A 31 9.10 14.21 1.33
C ARG A 31 9.67 14.69 0.01
N ARG A 32 10.17 15.93 -0.04
CA ARG A 32 10.98 16.41 -1.17
C ARG A 32 12.43 16.02 -0.94
N ARG A 33 13.04 15.36 -1.92
CA ARG A 33 14.44 14.95 -1.90
C ARG A 33 15.20 15.67 -2.99
N LYS A 34 16.46 16.02 -2.71
CA LYS A 34 17.40 16.60 -3.68
C LYS A 34 18.61 15.67 -3.83
N CYS A 35 19.01 15.37 -5.06
CA CYS A 35 20.22 14.61 -5.32
C CYS A 35 21.44 15.52 -5.08
N PRO A 36 22.40 15.14 -4.23
CA PRO A 36 23.68 15.85 -4.10
C PRO A 36 24.55 15.73 -5.36
N LYS A 37 24.37 14.69 -6.18
CA LYS A 37 25.20 14.43 -7.38
C LYS A 37 24.73 15.19 -8.62
N CYS A 38 23.42 15.18 -8.93
CA CYS A 38 22.88 15.83 -10.12
C CYS A 38 22.03 17.08 -9.81
N GLY A 39 21.78 17.39 -8.54
CA GLY A 39 20.91 18.51 -8.14
C GLY A 39 19.41 18.29 -8.39
N GLY A 40 19.04 17.19 -9.06
CA GLY A 40 17.66 16.84 -9.38
C GLY A 40 16.78 16.69 -8.14
N ARG A 41 15.51 17.08 -8.26
CA ARG A 41 14.55 17.10 -7.16
C ARG A 41 13.39 16.14 -7.45
N TRP A 42 13.00 15.33 -6.48
CA TRP A 42 11.86 14.42 -6.61
C TRP A 42 11.07 14.33 -5.31
N TRP A 43 9.87 13.77 -5.41
CA TRP A 43 8.98 13.52 -4.29
C TRP A 43 8.96 12.03 -3.96
N THR A 44 8.94 11.69 -2.68
CA THR A 44 8.69 10.34 -2.19
C THR A 44 7.49 10.37 -1.26
N TYR A 45 6.62 9.39 -1.40
CA TYR A 45 5.49 9.16 -0.50
C TYR A 45 5.90 8.06 0.47
N GLU A 46 5.76 8.33 1.76
CA GLU A 46 5.92 7.36 2.84
C GLU A 46 4.61 7.33 3.61
N VAL A 47 4.12 6.12 3.91
CA VAL A 47 2.96 5.94 4.78
C VAL A 47 3.42 6.15 6.23
N SER A 48 2.66 6.91 7.02
CA SER A 48 2.97 7.12 8.44
C SER A 48 2.81 5.81 9.22
N GLU A 49 3.56 5.64 10.32
CA GLU A 49 3.48 4.42 11.15
C GLU A 49 2.10 4.25 11.81
N SER A 50 1.41 5.36 12.07
CA SER A 50 0.01 5.38 12.53
C SER A 50 -0.94 4.74 11.51
N ASP A 51 -0.78 5.08 10.23
CA ASP A 51 -1.62 4.54 9.15
C ASP A 51 -1.32 3.07 8.86
N TRP A 52 -0.08 2.62 9.08
CA TRP A 52 0.27 1.20 8.94
C TRP A 52 -0.57 0.32 9.88
N ARG A 53 -0.71 0.70 11.15
CA ARG A 53 -1.50 -0.07 12.12
C ARG A 53 -2.99 -0.10 11.77
N ILE A 54 -3.51 1.01 11.26
CA ILE A 54 -4.93 1.10 10.83
C ILE A 54 -5.16 0.23 9.59
N LEU A 55 -4.24 0.25 8.61
CA LEU A 55 -4.28 -0.60 7.43
C LEU A 55 -4.20 -2.09 7.79
N GLU A 56 -3.34 -2.44 8.74
CA GLU A 56 -3.17 -3.81 9.23
C GLU A 56 -4.44 -4.31 9.94
N ALA A 57 -5.03 -3.47 10.80
CA ALA A 57 -6.32 -3.77 11.44
C ALA A 57 -7.46 -3.93 10.42
N PHE A 58 -7.52 -3.08 9.40
CA PHE A 58 -8.53 -3.18 8.35
C PHE A 58 -8.37 -4.46 7.51
N ARG A 59 -7.13 -4.84 7.16
CA ARG A 59 -6.85 -6.11 6.48
C ARG A 59 -7.25 -7.33 7.32
N ALA A 60 -7.02 -7.27 8.63
CA ALA A 60 -7.46 -8.33 9.54
C ALA A 60 -8.99 -8.44 9.58
N GLN A 61 -9.71 -7.30 9.61
CA GLN A 61 -11.17 -7.27 9.57
C GLN A 61 -11.73 -7.80 8.25
N THR A 62 -11.17 -7.41 7.10
CA THR A 62 -11.65 -7.90 5.80
C THR A 62 -11.38 -9.38 5.60
N ALA A 63 -10.23 -9.88 6.06
CA ALA A 63 -9.93 -11.32 6.06
C ALA A 63 -10.93 -12.09 6.94
N ALA A 64 -11.22 -11.61 8.15
CA ALA A 64 -12.20 -12.22 9.03
C ALA A 64 -13.61 -12.21 8.41
N ALA A 65 -14.01 -11.10 7.78
CA ALA A 65 -15.29 -10.99 7.10
C ALA A 65 -15.41 -11.95 5.90
N ALA A 66 -14.33 -12.11 5.11
CA ALA A 66 -14.29 -13.07 4.01
C ALA A 66 -14.41 -14.51 4.49
N ILE A 67 -13.74 -14.87 5.59
CA ILE A 67 -13.86 -16.20 6.20
C ILE A 67 -15.27 -16.45 6.72
N ALA A 68 -15.87 -15.46 7.40
CA ALA A 68 -17.24 -15.56 7.89
C ALA A 68 -18.26 -15.72 6.75
N LEU A 69 -18.08 -14.99 5.65
CA LEU A 69 -18.91 -15.10 4.47
C LEU A 69 -18.77 -16.49 3.80
N ALA A 70 -17.54 -17.00 3.71
CA ALA A 70 -17.28 -18.34 3.18
C ALA A 70 -17.89 -19.44 4.08
N ALA A 71 -17.90 -19.25 5.40
CA ALA A 71 -18.53 -20.18 6.34
C ALA A 71 -20.06 -20.20 6.25
N GLN A 72 -20.67 -19.12 5.76
CA GLN A 72 -22.11 -19.01 5.54
C GLN A 72 -22.53 -19.42 4.10
N ALA A 73 -21.57 -19.71 3.22
CA ALA A 73 -21.88 -20.13 1.87
C ALA A 73 -22.55 -21.51 1.90
N PRO A 74 -23.76 -21.67 1.30
CA PRO A 74 -24.38 -22.98 1.19
C PRO A 74 -23.50 -23.90 0.35
N GLU A 75 -23.45 -25.19 0.72
CA GLU A 75 -22.71 -26.19 -0.07
C GLU A 75 -23.19 -26.16 -1.52
N PRO A 76 -22.26 -26.22 -2.50
CA PRO A 76 -22.66 -26.25 -3.91
C PRO A 76 -23.52 -27.49 -4.16
N GLU A 77 -24.75 -27.29 -4.65
CA GLU A 77 -25.65 -28.39 -4.98
C GLU A 77 -24.93 -29.39 -5.90
N PRO A 78 -24.98 -30.71 -5.61
CA PRO A 78 -24.32 -31.69 -6.45
C PRO A 78 -24.88 -31.60 -7.87
N ALA A 79 -23.98 -31.39 -8.84
CA ALA A 79 -24.35 -31.23 -10.23
C ALA A 79 -25.20 -32.42 -10.69
N LYS A 80 -26.50 -32.17 -10.92
CA LYS A 80 -27.41 -33.19 -11.43
C LYS A 80 -26.87 -33.69 -12.79
N PRO A 81 -26.61 -35.00 -12.97
CA PRO A 81 -26.11 -35.51 -14.24
C PRO A 81 -27.14 -35.21 -15.33
N LYS A 82 -26.69 -34.50 -16.37
CA LYS A 82 -27.55 -33.94 -17.42
C LYS A 82 -28.15 -35.00 -18.36
N TYR A 83 -27.81 -36.27 -18.21
CA TYR A 83 -28.31 -37.33 -19.09
C TYR A 83 -28.53 -38.64 -18.32
N LYS A 84 -29.74 -39.18 -18.41
CA LYS A 84 -30.04 -40.60 -18.14
C LYS A 84 -29.97 -41.31 -19.50
N PHE A 85 -29.05 -42.26 -19.63
CA PHE A 85 -29.05 -43.24 -20.73
C PHE A 85 -30.21 -44.22 -20.55
#